data_AF-A0A535TPE5-F1
#
_entry.id   AF-A0A535TPE5-F1
#
_cell.length_a   1.000
_cell.length_b   1.000
_cell.length_c   1.000
_cell.angle_alpha   90.00
_cell.angle_beta   90.00
_cell.angle_gamma   90.00
#
_symmetry.space_group_name_H-M   'P 1'
#
loop_
_entity.id
_entity.type
_entity.pdbx_description
1 polymer ?
#
loop_
_entity_poly.entity_id
_entity_poly.type
_entity_poly.pdbx_seq_one_letter_code
_entity_poly.pdbx_strand_id
1 'polypeptide(L)'
;MVAVCGESDPRTSLADLAFELGRGIAQRGAVLICGGLTGVMEHAARGARSEGGLTIGLLPGDDPNDANEYIDIAIATSLGHGRNAVLARTADGVVALGGGLGTLSEIALALRNGRPTIGIKTWRFDRDGRTEPELPLAANPSEALDWLFARLAHPG
;
A
#
# COMPACT_ATOMS: atom_id res chain seq x y z
N MET A 1 4.53 9.77 2.61
CA MET A 1 3.36 8.89 2.45
C MET A 1 3.82 7.48 2.13
N VAL A 2 3.27 6.48 2.81
CA VAL A 2 3.51 5.06 2.52
C VAL A 2 2.25 4.48 1.88
N ALA A 3 2.40 3.90 0.69
CA ALA A 3 1.31 3.18 0.05
C ALA A 3 1.20 1.76 0.56
N VAL A 4 -0.03 1.32 0.86
CA VAL A 4 -0.35 -0.09 1.11
C VAL A 4 -1.19 -0.62 -0.04
N CYS A 5 -0.66 -1.61 -0.74
CA CYS A 5 -1.29 -2.29 -1.87
C CYS A 5 -1.61 -3.73 -1.46
N GLY A 6 -2.77 -4.26 -1.82
CA GLY A 6 -3.13 -5.63 -1.46
C GLY A 6 -4.49 -6.08 -1.97
N GLU A 7 -4.79 -7.35 -1.73
CA GLU A 7 -6.03 -7.97 -2.19
C GLU A 7 -7.29 -7.33 -1.56
N SER A 8 -8.37 -7.28 -2.34
CA SER A 8 -9.61 -6.60 -1.97
C SER A 8 -10.68 -7.52 -1.36
N ASP A 9 -10.43 -8.84 -1.24
CA ASP A 9 -11.39 -9.77 -0.62
C ASP A 9 -11.56 -9.40 0.87
N PRO A 10 -12.78 -9.05 1.31
CA PRO A 10 -13.06 -8.75 2.73
C PRO A 10 -12.78 -9.92 3.69
N ARG A 11 -12.64 -11.15 3.16
CA ARG A 11 -12.35 -12.36 3.95
C ARG A 11 -10.87 -12.74 3.92
N THR A 12 -10.00 -11.81 3.53
CA THR A 12 -8.56 -12.05 3.49
C THR A 12 -8.04 -12.59 4.82
N SER A 13 -7.21 -13.63 4.76
CA SER A 13 -6.49 -14.14 5.94
C SER A 13 -5.34 -13.23 6.39
N LEU A 14 -5.12 -12.12 5.68
CA LEU A 14 -4.06 -11.15 5.95
C LEU A 14 -4.53 -9.97 6.81
N ALA A 15 -5.77 -9.99 7.30
CA ALA A 15 -6.38 -8.91 8.07
C ALA A 15 -5.49 -8.43 9.23
N ASP A 16 -4.98 -9.34 10.06
CA ASP A 16 -4.12 -9.00 11.20
C ASP A 16 -2.78 -8.40 10.74
N LEU A 17 -2.16 -8.96 9.69
CA LEU A 17 -0.92 -8.42 9.14
C LEU A 17 -1.12 -7.02 8.54
N ALA A 18 -2.25 -6.79 7.89
CA ALA A 18 -2.60 -5.50 7.31
C ALA A 18 -2.85 -4.46 8.40
N PHE A 19 -3.57 -4.82 9.46
CA PHE A 19 -3.77 -3.96 10.63
C PHE A 19 -2.44 -3.58 11.27
N GLU A 20 -1.58 -4.55 11.56
CA GLU A 20 -0.26 -4.31 12.15
C GLU A 20 0.64 -3.44 11.26
N LEU A 21 0.56 -3.64 9.94
CA LEU A 21 1.25 -2.80 8.95
C LEU A 21 0.76 -1.35 9.02
N GLY A 22 -0.55 -1.14 9.01
CA GLY A 22 -1.15 0.19 9.14
C GLY A 22 -0.74 0.89 10.44
N ARG A 23 -0.82 0.16 11.55
CA ARG A 23 -0.40 0.64 12.88
C ARG A 23 1.05 1.09 12.87
N GLY A 24 1.94 0.26 12.33
CA GLY A 24 3.37 0.55 12.26
C GLY A 24 3.73 1.73 11.34
N ILE A 25 2.95 2.00 10.29
CA ILE A 25 3.10 3.18 9.43
C ILE A 25 2.79 4.45 10.22
N ALA A 26 1.65 4.47 10.90
CA ALA A 26 1.22 5.63 11.69
C ALA A 26 2.17 5.91 12.88
N GLN A 27 2.64 4.86 13.57
CA GLN A 27 3.62 4.99 14.66
C GLN A 27 4.95 5.62 14.22
N ARG A 28 5.30 5.52 12.93
CA ARG A 28 6.49 6.15 12.34
C ARG A 28 6.20 7.55 11.79
N GLY A 29 5.04 8.13 12.09
CA GLY A 29 4.63 9.48 11.69
C GLY A 29 4.32 9.63 10.20
N ALA A 30 4.11 8.53 9.47
CA ALA A 30 3.79 8.57 8.06
C ALA A 30 2.29 8.52 7.79
N VAL A 31 1.86 9.24 6.76
CA VAL A 31 0.50 9.14 6.20
C VAL A 31 0.38 7.84 5.40
N LEU A 32 -0.70 7.09 5.62
CA LEU A 32 -1.05 5.90 4.84
C LEU A 32 -1.90 6.30 3.63
N ILE A 33 -1.53 5.84 2.45
CA ILE A 33 -2.34 5.98 1.23
C ILE A 33 -2.66 4.59 0.64
N CYS A 34 -3.90 4.36 0.22
CA CYS A 34 -4.32 3.08 -0.38
C CYS A 34 -5.48 3.28 -1.36
N GLY A 35 -6.03 2.19 -1.90
CA GLY A 35 -7.19 2.21 -2.78
C GLY A 35 -8.54 2.45 -2.09
N GLY A 36 -8.58 2.60 -0.76
CA GLY A 36 -9.74 3.11 -0.01
C GLY A 36 -10.98 2.20 0.09
N LEU A 37 -10.96 1.02 -0.53
CA LEU A 37 -12.05 0.03 -0.47
C LEU A 37 -11.76 -1.04 0.59
N THR A 38 -12.23 -2.27 0.38
CA THR A 38 -12.20 -3.40 1.33
C THR A 38 -10.89 -4.18 1.34
N GLY A 39 -10.80 -5.18 2.23
CA GLY A 39 -9.74 -6.19 2.26
C GLY A 39 -8.47 -5.67 2.94
N VAL A 40 -7.30 -5.93 2.37
CA VAL A 40 -6.01 -5.50 2.94
C VAL A 40 -5.98 -3.99 3.19
N MET A 41 -6.51 -3.19 2.26
CA MET A 41 -6.50 -1.73 2.34
C MET A 41 -7.34 -1.20 3.49
N GLU A 42 -8.49 -1.82 3.75
CA GLU A 42 -9.39 -1.47 4.86
C GLU A 42 -8.74 -1.76 6.22
N HIS A 43 -8.18 -2.97 6.38
CA HIS A 43 -7.51 -3.35 7.62
C HIS A 43 -6.26 -2.50 7.88
N ALA A 44 -5.51 -2.15 6.85
CA ALA A 44 -4.37 -1.24 6.99
C ALA A 44 -4.79 0.18 7.36
N ALA A 45 -5.85 0.72 6.72
CA ALA A 45 -6.39 2.02 7.11
C ALA A 45 -6.89 2.02 8.56
N ARG A 46 -7.58 0.95 8.99
CA ARG A 46 -8.01 0.76 10.37
C ARG A 46 -6.84 0.76 11.36
N GLY A 47 -5.75 0.06 11.03
CA GLY A 47 -4.54 0.03 11.86
C GLY A 47 -3.86 1.40 11.97
N ALA A 48 -3.78 2.15 10.87
CA ALA A 48 -3.22 3.50 10.91
C ALA A 48 -4.10 4.44 11.76
N ARG A 49 -5.42 4.38 11.59
CA ARG A 49 -6.39 5.18 12.37
C ARG A 49 -6.36 4.88 13.87
N SER A 50 -6.08 3.63 14.29
CA SER A 50 -6.01 3.29 15.71
C SER A 50 -4.88 4.03 16.46
N GLU A 51 -3.88 4.51 15.73
CA GLU A 51 -2.76 5.31 16.27
C GLU A 51 -2.92 6.81 15.97
N GLY A 52 -4.09 7.23 15.48
CA GLY A 52 -4.32 8.62 15.06
C GLY A 52 -3.59 9.02 13.77
N GLY A 53 -3.12 8.06 12.97
CA GLY A 53 -2.50 8.32 11.68
C GLY A 53 -3.51 8.74 10.62
N LEU A 54 -3.10 9.66 9.73
CA LEU A 54 -3.91 10.12 8.60
C LEU A 54 -3.98 9.05 7.50
N THR A 55 -5.18 8.78 7.00
CA THR A 55 -5.42 7.83 5.91
C THR A 55 -6.04 8.48 4.66
N ILE A 56 -5.50 8.15 3.49
CA ILE A 56 -5.96 8.66 2.20
C ILE A 56 -6.40 7.49 1.32
N GLY A 57 -7.60 7.56 0.77
CA GLY A 57 -8.17 6.55 -0.14
C GLY A 57 -8.31 7.10 -1.55
N LEU A 58 -7.56 6.57 -2.51
CA LEU A 58 -7.76 6.84 -3.94
C LEU A 58 -8.84 5.91 -4.47
N LEU A 59 -10.08 6.35 -4.68
CA LEU A 59 -11.22 5.52 -5.10
C LEU A 59 -11.31 5.36 -6.62
N PRO A 60 -11.88 4.27 -7.15
CA PRO A 60 -11.91 4.02 -8.60
C PRO A 60 -13.09 4.70 -9.29
N GLY A 61 -14.18 4.94 -8.56
CA GLY A 61 -15.38 5.63 -9.00
C GLY A 61 -15.32 7.14 -8.75
N ASP A 62 -16.48 7.77 -8.88
CA ASP A 62 -16.74 9.20 -8.73
C ASP A 62 -17.41 9.59 -7.40
N ASP A 63 -17.86 8.61 -6.60
CA ASP A 63 -18.43 8.86 -5.27
C ASP A 63 -17.38 8.72 -4.15
N PRO A 64 -17.06 9.81 -3.40
CA PRO A 64 -16.17 9.73 -2.24
C PRO A 64 -16.75 8.92 -1.08
N ASN A 65 -18.07 8.71 -1.02
CA ASN A 65 -18.72 7.93 0.05
C ASN A 65 -18.50 6.42 -0.09
N ASP A 66 -17.96 5.94 -1.21
CA ASP A 66 -17.60 4.53 -1.40
C ASP A 66 -16.36 4.12 -0.58
N ALA A 67 -15.65 5.07 0.03
CA ALA A 67 -14.53 4.77 0.90
C ALA A 67 -14.96 3.98 2.14
N ASN A 68 -14.09 3.08 2.61
CA ASN A 68 -14.29 2.46 3.92
C ASN A 68 -14.22 3.51 5.05
N GLU A 69 -14.85 3.20 6.19
CA GLU A 69 -14.99 4.12 7.34
C GLU A 69 -13.66 4.60 7.95
N TYR A 70 -12.55 3.90 7.64
CA TYR A 70 -11.22 4.20 8.17
C TYR A 70 -10.41 5.15 7.26
N ILE A 71 -11.01 5.70 6.19
CA ILE A 71 -10.38 6.71 5.34
C ILE A 71 -10.75 8.12 5.84
N ASP A 72 -9.76 8.96 6.12
CA ASP A 72 -9.98 10.38 6.46
C ASP A 72 -10.23 11.24 5.21
N ILE A 73 -9.46 10.99 4.15
CA ILE A 73 -9.52 11.76 2.91
C ILE A 73 -9.80 10.80 1.75
N ALA A 74 -11.03 10.83 1.25
CA ALA A 74 -11.45 10.09 0.07
C ALA A 74 -11.26 10.94 -1.20
N ILE A 75 -10.51 10.41 -2.17
CA ILE A 75 -10.30 11.02 -3.48
C ILE A 75 -10.98 10.14 -4.53
N ALA A 76 -12.19 10.52 -4.94
CA ALA A 76 -12.90 9.89 -6.04
C ALA A 76 -12.25 10.27 -7.38
N THR A 77 -11.60 9.32 -8.04
CA THR A 77 -10.75 9.61 -9.21
C THR A 77 -11.47 9.47 -10.55
N SER A 78 -12.53 8.64 -10.61
CA SER A 78 -13.15 8.19 -11.86
C SER A 78 -12.17 7.53 -12.86
N LEU A 79 -10.99 7.08 -12.40
CA LEU A 79 -9.96 6.49 -13.25
C LEU A 79 -10.04 4.97 -13.33
N GLY A 80 -10.96 4.33 -12.60
CA GLY A 80 -10.99 2.87 -12.47
C GLY A 80 -9.62 2.35 -11.98
N HIS A 81 -9.04 1.39 -12.70
CA HIS A 81 -7.71 0.85 -12.40
C HIS A 81 -6.56 1.82 -12.73
N GLY A 82 -6.80 2.89 -13.51
CA GLY A 82 -5.79 3.91 -13.82
C GLY A 82 -5.28 4.65 -12.59
N ARG A 83 -6.08 4.69 -11.51
CA ARG A 83 -5.69 5.27 -10.20
C ARG A 83 -4.45 4.60 -9.61
N ASN A 84 -4.14 3.35 -9.97
CA ASN A 84 -2.99 2.61 -9.46
C ASN A 84 -1.66 3.32 -9.82
N ALA A 85 -1.62 3.98 -10.98
CA ALA A 85 -0.49 4.81 -11.37
C ALA A 85 -0.36 6.07 -10.49
N VAL A 86 -1.49 6.66 -10.09
CA VAL A 86 -1.52 7.80 -9.15
C VAL A 86 -0.98 7.35 -7.80
N LEU A 87 -1.46 6.21 -7.26
CA LEU A 87 -0.96 5.64 -6.01
C LEU A 87 0.55 5.43 -6.03
N ALA A 88 1.03 4.67 -7.02
CA ALA A 88 2.44 4.31 -7.15
C ALA A 88 3.36 5.53 -7.38
N ARG A 89 2.85 6.59 -8.00
CA ARG A 89 3.62 7.82 -8.23
C ARG A 89 3.66 8.74 -7.01
N THR A 90 2.56 8.79 -6.26
CA THR A 90 2.34 9.70 -5.12
C THR A 90 3.06 9.21 -3.87
N ALA A 91 3.22 7.90 -3.71
CA ALA A 91 3.88 7.31 -2.54
C ALA A 91 5.40 7.58 -2.52
N ASP A 92 5.93 7.83 -1.32
CA ASP A 92 7.38 7.88 -1.08
C ASP A 92 7.98 6.47 -0.98
N GLY A 93 7.17 5.51 -0.51
CA GLY A 93 7.48 4.09 -0.49
C GLY A 93 6.22 3.24 -0.50
N VAL A 94 6.36 1.97 -0.90
CA VAL A 94 5.24 1.06 -1.15
C VAL A 94 5.45 -0.25 -0.40
N VAL A 95 4.42 -0.70 0.32
CA VAL A 95 4.35 -2.04 0.90
C VAL A 95 3.22 -2.81 0.22
N ALA A 96 3.56 -3.91 -0.45
CA ALA A 96 2.61 -4.83 -1.05
C ALA A 96 2.34 -6.00 -0.11
N LEU A 97 1.09 -6.18 0.33
CA LEU A 97 0.68 -7.26 1.21
C LEU A 97 -0.38 -8.14 0.51
N GLY A 98 -0.08 -9.42 0.34
CA GLY A 98 -0.97 -10.34 -0.38
C GLY A 98 -0.91 -10.18 -1.90
N GLY A 99 -1.98 -10.58 -2.59
CA GLY A 99 -1.96 -10.76 -4.05
C GLY A 99 -2.99 -9.93 -4.84
N GLY A 100 -3.27 -10.38 -6.06
CA GLY A 100 -4.23 -9.76 -6.99
C GLY A 100 -3.55 -8.99 -8.13
N LEU A 101 -4.26 -8.87 -9.26
CA LEU A 101 -3.76 -8.16 -10.45
C LEU A 101 -3.59 -6.65 -10.21
N GLY A 102 -4.47 -6.06 -9.40
CA GLY A 102 -4.33 -4.67 -8.95
C GLY A 102 -3.02 -4.47 -8.21
N THR A 103 -2.76 -5.27 -7.18
CA THR A 103 -1.51 -5.27 -6.41
C THR A 103 -0.29 -5.47 -7.30
N LEU A 104 -0.33 -6.42 -8.25
CA LEU A 104 0.76 -6.65 -9.20
C LEU A 104 1.03 -5.40 -10.06
N SER A 105 -0.02 -4.73 -10.54
CA SER A 105 0.12 -3.51 -11.33
C SER A 105 0.76 -2.38 -10.53
N GLU A 106 0.38 -2.22 -9.26
CA GLU A 106 0.92 -1.20 -8.36
C GLU A 106 2.39 -1.46 -8.04
N ILE A 107 2.77 -2.72 -7.78
CA ILE A 107 4.18 -3.13 -7.62
C ILE A 107 4.98 -2.76 -8.86
N ALA A 108 4.52 -3.13 -10.05
CA ALA A 108 5.23 -2.87 -11.30
C ALA A 108 5.40 -1.36 -11.55
N LEU A 109 4.35 -0.57 -11.32
CA LEU A 109 4.38 0.88 -11.48
C LEU A 109 5.31 1.55 -10.45
N ALA A 110 5.30 1.09 -9.19
CA ALA A 110 6.16 1.62 -8.14
C ALA A 110 7.64 1.36 -8.43
N LEU A 111 7.98 0.12 -8.79
CA LEU A 111 9.35 -0.26 -9.16
C LEU A 111 9.83 0.50 -10.39
N ARG A 112 8.99 0.65 -11.42
CA ARG A 112 9.32 1.44 -12.63
C ARG A 112 9.54 2.92 -12.30
N ASN A 113 8.83 3.46 -11.30
CA ASN A 113 9.01 4.83 -10.83
C ASN A 113 10.20 5.01 -9.86
N GLY A 114 10.97 3.95 -9.58
CA GLY A 114 12.10 4.00 -8.66
C GLY A 114 11.70 4.20 -7.20
N ARG A 115 10.45 3.86 -6.82
CA ARG A 115 9.99 3.97 -5.43
C ARG A 115 10.50 2.78 -4.62
N PRO A 116 11.06 2.99 -3.41
CA PRO A 116 11.30 1.92 -2.46
C PRO A 116 10.05 1.07 -2.28
N THR A 117 10.11 -0.20 -2.69
CA THR A 117 8.95 -1.11 -2.72
C THR A 117 9.35 -2.43 -2.09
N ILE A 118 8.55 -2.91 -1.14
CA ILE A 118 8.79 -4.17 -0.42
C ILE A 118 7.50 -4.98 -0.31
N GLY A 119 7.63 -6.30 -0.40
CA GLY A 119 6.50 -7.22 -0.36
C GLY A 119 6.42 -8.03 0.94
N ILE A 120 5.20 -8.40 1.33
CA ILE A 120 4.90 -9.36 2.40
C ILE A 120 3.89 -10.35 1.85
N LYS A 121 4.22 -11.65 1.86
CA LYS A 121 3.35 -12.73 1.33
C LYS A 121 2.73 -12.39 -0.05
N THR A 122 3.54 -11.83 -0.96
CA THR A 122 3.09 -11.29 -2.25
C THR A 122 3.84 -11.93 -3.43
N TRP A 123 3.66 -11.35 -4.62
CA TRP A 123 4.26 -11.74 -5.88
C TRP A 123 5.79 -11.88 -5.81
N ARG A 124 6.31 -12.81 -6.61
CA ARG A 124 7.73 -12.97 -6.91
C ARG A 124 7.91 -12.93 -8.42
N PHE A 125 9.01 -12.34 -8.87
CA PHE A 125 9.34 -12.29 -10.28
C PHE A 125 10.37 -13.37 -10.60
N ASP A 126 10.01 -14.27 -11.50
CA ASP A 126 10.87 -15.35 -11.99
C ASP A 126 11.07 -15.14 -13.49
N ARG A 127 12.18 -14.48 -13.86
CA ARG A 127 12.53 -14.16 -15.25
C ARG A 127 14.05 -14.09 -15.41
N ASP A 128 14.58 -14.87 -16.35
CA ASP A 128 15.99 -14.82 -16.75
C ASP A 128 16.36 -13.49 -17.41
N GLY A 129 17.59 -13.01 -17.17
CA GLY A 129 18.13 -11.81 -17.81
C GLY A 129 17.34 -10.53 -17.48
N ARG A 130 16.81 -10.42 -16.26
CA ARG A 130 16.02 -9.27 -15.83
C ARG A 130 16.82 -7.97 -15.91
N THR A 131 16.16 -6.90 -16.35
CA THR A 131 16.67 -5.52 -16.30
C THR A 131 15.93 -4.69 -15.26
N GLU A 132 14.79 -5.17 -14.78
CA GLU A 132 13.95 -4.52 -13.78
C GLU A 132 14.39 -4.85 -12.34
N PRO A 133 14.21 -3.90 -11.39
CA PRO A 133 14.55 -4.13 -9.98
C PRO A 133 13.82 -5.32 -9.38
N GLU A 134 14.47 -6.00 -8.43
CA GLU A 134 13.83 -7.02 -7.59
C GLU A 134 12.80 -6.42 -6.64
N LEU A 135 11.79 -7.22 -6.30
CA LEU A 135 10.91 -6.94 -5.18
C LEU A 135 11.47 -7.64 -3.94
N PRO A 136 12.12 -6.92 -3.01
CA PRO A 136 12.51 -7.49 -1.74
C PRO A 136 11.27 -7.96 -0.97
N LEU A 137 11.44 -9.00 -0.17
CA LEU A 137 10.37 -9.58 0.64
C LEU A 137 10.75 -9.56 2.11
N ALA A 138 9.81 -9.14 2.95
CA ALA A 138 9.88 -9.24 4.40
C ALA A 138 8.99 -10.37 4.92
N ALA A 139 9.36 -10.93 6.06
CA ALA A 139 8.57 -11.96 6.74
C ALA A 139 7.36 -11.38 7.49
N ASN A 140 7.44 -10.12 7.93
CA ASN A 140 6.43 -9.47 8.74
C ASN A 140 6.39 -7.93 8.54
N PRO A 141 5.35 -7.23 9.04
CA PRO A 141 5.21 -5.79 8.88
C PRO A 141 6.36 -4.97 9.49
N SER A 142 6.89 -5.35 10.66
CA SER A 142 7.99 -4.59 11.29
C SER A 142 9.23 -4.59 10.41
N GLU A 143 9.63 -5.76 9.94
CA GLU A 143 10.78 -5.91 9.03
C GLU A 143 10.58 -5.11 7.74
N ALA A 144 9.37 -5.16 7.15
CA ALA A 144 9.06 -4.40 5.95
C ALA A 144 9.20 -2.89 6.18
N LEU A 145 8.69 -2.39 7.31
CA LEU A 145 8.74 -0.97 7.64
C LEU A 145 10.15 -0.52 7.99
N ASP A 146 10.94 -1.32 8.72
CA ASP A 146 12.32 -0.97 9.01
C ASP A 146 13.15 -0.88 7.73
N TRP A 147 12.97 -1.83 6.80
CA TRP A 147 13.60 -1.79 5.49
C TRP A 147 13.18 -0.56 4.68
N LEU A 148 11.88 -0.23 4.69
CA LEU A 148 11.31 0.86 3.91
C LEU A 148 11.79 2.21 4.43
N PHE A 149 11.65 2.47 5.73
CA PHE A 149 11.97 3.76 6.35
C PHE A 149 13.48 4.04 6.34
N ALA A 150 14.34 3.02 6.33
CA ALA A 150 15.77 3.21 6.08
C ALA A 150 16.09 3.75 4.68
N ARG A 151 15.13 3.71 3.74
CA ARG A 151 15.26 4.14 2.33
C ARG A 151 14.35 5.30 1.96
N LEU A 152 13.41 5.68 2.83
CA LEU A 152 12.70 6.93 2.66
C LEU A 152 13.68 8.06 2.94
N ALA A 153 13.76 9.04 2.04
CA ALA A 153 14.48 10.26 2.35
C ALA A 153 13.90 10.83 3.64
N HIS A 154 14.75 11.14 4.63
CA HIS A 154 14.29 11.83 5.83
C HIS A 154 13.52 13.07 5.37
N PRO A 155 12.27 13.29 5.83
CA PRO A 155 11.64 14.59 5.66
C PRO A 155 12.57 15.59 6.36
N GLY A 156 13.21 16.44 5.56
CA GLY A 156 13.98 17.59 6.06
C GLY A 156 13.07 18.62 6.68
#